data_AF-A0A6V7IDK9-F1
#
_entry.id   AF-A0A6V7IDK9-F1
#
_cell.length_a   1.000
_cell.length_b   1.000
_cell.length_c   1.000
_cell.angle_alpha   90.00
_cell.angle_beta   90.00
_cell.angle_gamma   90.00
#
_symmetry.space_group_name_H-M   'P 1'
#
loop_
_entity.id
_entity.type
_entity.pdbx_description
1 polymer ?
#
loop_
_entity_poly.entity_id
_entity_poly.type
_entity_poly.pdbx_seq_one_letter_code
_entity_poly.pdbx_strand_id
1 'polypeptide(L)' 'GHFIEVQVTDGALYRTKIHCYFLDQTRVIRPLPDEKNYHIFYQMLAGLSHEER' A
#
# COMPACT_ATOMS: atom_id res chain seq x y z
N GLY A 1 5.84 3.25 -7.48
CA GLY A 1 5.57 4.68 -7.75
C GLY A 1 4.07 4.91 -7.84
N HIS A 2 3.57 6.07 -7.41
CA HIS A 2 2.13 6.34 -7.43
C HIS A 2 1.87 7.67 -8.15
N PHE A 3 0.89 7.69 -9.03
CA PHE A 3 0.40 8.88 -9.70
C PHE A 3 -1.03 9.14 -9.24
N ILE A 4 -1.33 10.39 -8.88
CA ILE A 4 -2.63 10.78 -8.39
C ILE A 4 -3.20 11.77 -9.39
N GLU A 5 -4.29 11.38 -10.04
CA GLU A 5 -5.07 12.23 -10.92
C GLU A 5 -6.23 12.84 -10.12
N VAL A 6 -6.34 14.16 -10.12
CA VAL A 6 -7.43 14.88 -9.47
C VAL A 6 -8.14 15.73 -10.52
N GLN A 7 -9.44 15.47 -10.70
CA GLN A 7 -10.31 16.21 -11.59
C GLN A 7 -11.18 17.18 -10.78
N VAL A 8 -11.03 18.47 -11.08
CA VAL A 8 -11.78 19.57 -10.45
C VAL A 8 -12.64 20.23 -11.51
N THR A 9 -13.92 20.40 -11.21
CA THR A 9 -14.89 21.11 -12.06
C THR A 9 -15.64 22.10 -11.20
N ASP A 10 -15.83 23.34 -11.68
CA ASP A 10 -16.53 24.41 -10.96
C ASP A 10 -16.02 24.65 -9.53
N GLY A 11 -14.72 24.49 -9.32
CA GLY A 11 -14.08 24.64 -8.01
C GLY A 11 -14.35 23.50 -7.02
N ALA A 12 -15.10 22.47 -7.41
CA ALA A 12 -15.37 21.28 -6.63
C ALA A 12 -14.59 20.07 -7.13
N LEU A 13 -14.15 19.22 -6.19
CA LEU A 13 -13.40 18.02 -6.50
C LEU A 13 -14.37 16.92 -6.93
N TYR A 14 -14.34 16.57 -8.22
CA TYR A 14 -15.31 15.63 -8.82
C TYR A 14 -14.80 14.20 -8.80
N ARG A 15 -13.49 14.00 -9.04
CA ARG A 15 -12.89 12.67 -9.11
C ARG A 15 -11.44 12.70 -8.68
N THR A 16 -11.05 11.70 -7.89
CA THR A 16 -9.64 11.36 -7.68
C THR A 16 -9.40 9.94 -8.13
N LYS A 17 -8.33 9.71 -8.88
CA LYS A 17 -7.89 8.38 -9.30
C LYS A 17 -6.42 8.18 -8.96
N ILE A 18 -6.13 7.12 -8.23
CA ILE A 18 -4.76 6.77 -7.86
C ILE A 18 -4.31 5.62 -8.76
N HIS A 19 -3.26 5.88 -9.52
CA HIS A 19 -2.59 4.91 -10.35
C HIS A 19 -1.32 4.42 -9.66
N CYS A 20 -1.31 3.16 -9.26
CA CYS A 20 -0.14 2.52 -8.67
C CYS A 20 0.67 1.83 -9.75
N TYR A 21 1.87 2.36 -10.03
CA TYR A 21 2.79 1.81 -11.01
C TYR A 21 3.96 1.15 -10.30
N PHE A 22 4.24 -0.11 -10.65
CA PHE A 22 5.36 -0.88 -10.12
C PHE A 22 5.26 -1.07 -8.60
N LEU A 23 4.61 -2.16 -8.21
CA LEU A 23 4.74 -2.75 -6.88
C LEU A 23 5.83 -3.81 -6.97
N ASP A 24 6.83 -3.73 -6.09
CA ASP A 24 7.87 -4.76 -6.03
C ASP A 24 7.27 -6.03 -5.40
N GLN A 25 6.84 -6.96 -6.25
CA GLN A 25 6.30 -8.25 -5.84
C GLN A 25 7.38 -9.17 -5.25
N THR A 26 8.65 -8.97 -5.61
CA THR A 26 9.75 -9.85 -5.17
C THR A 26 10.05 -9.67 -3.69
N ARG A 27 9.83 -8.46 -3.16
CA ARG A 27 9.97 -8.15 -1.73
C ARG A 27 9.13 -9.07 -0.83
N VAL A 28 7.98 -9.53 -1.31
CA VAL A 28 7.09 -10.45 -0.56
C VAL A 28 7.79 -11.78 -0.24
N ILE A 29 8.55 -12.33 -1.19
CA ILE A 29 9.15 -13.67 -1.08
C ILE A 29 10.61 -13.59 -0.60
N ARG A 30 11.36 -12.57 -1.02
CA ARG A 30 12.79 -12.42 -0.73
C ARG A 30 13.10 -10.97 -0.36
N PRO A 31 12.96 -10.58 0.92
CA PRO A 31 13.52 -9.32 1.39
C PRO A 31 15.05 -9.36 1.27
N LEU A 32 15.65 -8.25 0.84
CA LEU A 32 17.10 -8.09 0.86
C LEU A 32 17.60 -8.15 2.32
N PRO A 33 18.82 -8.67 2.56
CA PRO A 33 19.41 -8.59 3.89
C PRO A 33 19.49 -7.10 4.26
N ASP A 34 18.88 -6.75 5.39
CA ASP A 34 18.65 -5.37 5.92
C ASP A 34 17.36 -4.64 5.48
N GLU A 35 16.52 -5.25 4.65
CA GLU A 35 15.21 -4.69 4.30
C GLU A 35 14.03 -5.39 4.97
N LYS A 36 13.03 -4.60 5.36
CA LYS A 36 11.75 -5.11 5.88
C LYS A 36 10.74 -5.32 4.75
N ASN A 37 9.88 -6.29 4.98
CA ASN A 37 8.76 -6.61 4.12
C ASN A 37 7.66 -5.52 4.21
N TYR A 38 6.60 -5.60 3.39
CA TYR A 38 5.54 -4.59 3.43
C TYR A 38 4.91 -4.47 4.83
N HIS A 39 4.68 -3.22 5.26
CA HIS A 39 4.19 -2.92 6.61
C HIS A 39 2.88 -3.60 6.99
N ILE A 40 2.02 -3.87 6.00
CA ILE A 40 0.72 -4.52 6.21
C ILE A 40 0.86 -5.88 6.90
N PHE A 41 1.88 -6.67 6.58
CA PHE A 41 2.07 -8.00 7.18
C PHE A 41 2.34 -7.92 8.68
N TYR A 42 3.14 -6.93 9.11
CA TYR A 42 3.40 -6.72 10.54
C TYR A 42 2.18 -6.16 11.26
N GLN A 43 1.44 -5.26 10.62
CA GLN A 43 0.21 -4.69 11.19
C GLN A 43 -0.88 -5.74 11.34
N MET A 44 -1.02 -6.65 10.36
CA MET A 44 -1.93 -7.79 10.46
C MET A 44 -1.56 -8.65 11.67
N LEU A 45 -0.31 -9.12 11.77
CA LEU A 45 0.13 -9.96 12.90
C LEU A 45 -0.01 -9.29 14.27
N ALA A 46 0.16 -7.97 14.35
CA ALA A 46 -0.01 -7.21 15.59
C ALA A 46 -1.49 -6.97 15.95
N GLY A 47 -2.39 -6.99 14.96
CA GLY A 47 -3.82 -6.75 15.14
C GLY A 47 -4.65 -8.01 15.34
N LEU A 48 -4.06 -9.21 15.22
CA LEU A 48 -4.78 -10.48 15.42
C LEU A 48 -5.23 -10.62 16.88
N SER A 49 -6.45 -11.10 17.06
CA SER A 49 -6.94 -11.53 18.38
C SER A 49 -6.21 -12.80 18.84
N HIS A 50 -6.27 -13.11 20.14
CA HIS A 50 -5.54 -14.26 20.71
C HIS A 50 -6.01 -15.62 20.14
N GLU A 51 -7.22 -15.71 19.58
CA GLU A 51 -7.73 -16.90 18.90
C GLU A 51 -7.24 -17.05 17.46
N GLU A 52 -6.85 -15.96 16.81
CA GLU A 52 -6.42 -15.93 15.40
C GLU A 52 -4.90 -15.92 15.23
N ARG A 53 -4.15 -15.88 16.34
CA ARG A 53 -2.69 -15.89 16.39
C ARG A 53 -2.11 -17.31 16.37
#